data_AF-A0A959NS17-F1
#
_entry.id   AF-A0A959NS17-F1
#
_cell.length_a   1.000
_cell.length_b   1.000
_cell.length_c   1.000
_cell.angle_alpha   90.00
_cell.angle_beta   90.00
_cell.angle_gamma   90.00
#
_symmetry.space_group_name_H-M   'P 1'
#
loop_
_entity.id
_entity.type
_entity.pdbx_description
1 polymer ?
#
loop_
_entity_poly.entity_id
_entity_poly.type
_entity_poly.pdbx_seq_one_letter_code
_entity_poly.pdbx_strand_id
1 'polypeptide(L)'
;MKNQSNPKSNSKMIAMLLGTVILAIIVVFLVVDNPSPKENVVGTIGGSENISEFEKADKAAESLASTKLEKSKYEKIENNLVEGINSDNRGLQISSAYFLGEMKSHRAINPLLKMLKDGTTEEERIIAALSLSKIKTEQGLFAVKQRIKFDDSERVQRLCEI
;
A
#
# COMPACT_ATOMS: atom_id res chain seq x y z
N MET A 1 32.49 16.92 1.43
CA MET A 1 31.86 15.61 1.16
C MET A 1 30.44 15.82 0.63
N LYS A 2 30.24 15.74 -0.68
CA LYS A 2 28.93 15.63 -1.32
C LYS A 2 29.08 14.64 -2.48
N ASN A 3 28.53 13.45 -2.29
CA ASN A 3 28.51 12.38 -3.28
C ASN A 3 27.41 12.72 -4.30
N GLN A 4 27.77 13.37 -5.40
CA GLN A 4 26.85 13.62 -6.51
C GLN A 4 26.74 12.36 -7.36
N SER A 5 25.70 11.54 -7.11
CA SER A 5 25.30 10.47 -8.01
C SER A 5 24.76 11.09 -9.31
N ASN A 6 25.62 11.13 -10.34
CA ASN A 6 25.33 11.72 -11.64
C ASN A 6 24.23 10.90 -12.38
N PRO A 7 23.08 11.49 -12.75
CA PRO A 7 21.95 10.77 -13.36
C PRO A 7 22.26 10.18 -14.76
N LYS A 8 23.32 10.65 -15.43
CA LYS A 8 23.77 10.08 -16.72
C LYS A 8 24.46 8.73 -16.59
N SER A 9 24.92 8.34 -15.40
CA SER A 9 25.61 7.05 -15.19
C SER A 9 24.63 5.87 -15.14
N ASN A 10 23.45 6.09 -14.56
CA ASN A 10 22.46 5.02 -14.34
C ASN A 10 21.70 4.66 -15.62
N SER A 11 21.41 5.65 -16.47
CA SER A 11 20.80 5.41 -17.80
C SER A 11 21.72 4.59 -18.71
N LYS A 12 23.05 4.84 -18.67
CA LYS A 12 24.03 4.07 -19.44
C LYS A 12 24.19 2.65 -18.90
N MET A 13 24.21 2.46 -17.57
CA MET A 13 24.25 1.11 -16.99
C MET A 13 22.98 0.30 -17.30
N ILE A 14 21.79 0.90 -17.22
CA ILE A 14 20.52 0.22 -17.52
C ILE A 14 20.43 -0.14 -19.01
N ALA A 15 20.84 0.75 -19.91
CA ALA A 15 20.91 0.45 -21.35
C ALA A 15 21.93 -0.65 -21.67
N MET A 16 23.07 -0.68 -20.96
CA MET A 16 24.10 -1.71 -21.13
C MET A 16 23.64 -3.08 -20.59
N LEU A 17 22.88 -3.12 -19.49
CA LEU A 17 22.28 -4.35 -18.94
C LEU A 17 21.16 -4.89 -19.83
N LEU A 18 20.29 -4.04 -20.38
CA LEU A 18 19.24 -4.48 -21.30
C LEU A 18 19.80 -4.96 -22.64
N GLY A 19 20.82 -4.27 -23.17
CA GLY A 19 21.48 -4.69 -24.41
C GLY A 19 22.22 -6.02 -24.29
N THR A 20 22.85 -6.29 -23.14
CA THR A 20 23.56 -7.56 -22.89
C THR A 20 22.60 -8.73 -22.71
N VAL A 21 21.45 -8.54 -22.07
CA VAL A 21 20.41 -9.57 -21.94
C VAL A 21 19.77 -9.90 -23.28
N ILE A 22 19.45 -8.89 -24.10
CA ILE A 22 18.89 -9.10 -25.45
C ILE A 22 19.90 -9.80 -26.36
N LEU A 23 21.18 -9.41 -26.31
CA LEU A 23 22.23 -10.08 -27.07
C LEU A 23 22.45 -11.52 -26.60
N ALA A 24 22.37 -11.80 -25.29
CA ALA A 24 22.44 -13.16 -24.77
C ALA A 24 21.25 -14.02 -25.23
N ILE A 25 20.04 -13.47 -25.28
CA ILE A 25 18.85 -14.17 -25.78
C ILE A 25 18.97 -14.45 -27.28
N ILE A 26 19.45 -13.49 -28.07
CA ILE A 26 19.67 -13.66 -29.52
C ILE A 26 20.79 -14.68 -29.79
N VAL A 27 21.89 -14.64 -29.04
CA VAL A 27 22.99 -15.61 -29.20
C VAL A 27 22.53 -17.02 -28.80
N VAL A 28 21.73 -17.17 -27.74
CA VAL A 28 21.12 -18.46 -27.37
C VAL A 28 20.17 -18.96 -28.46
N PHE A 29 19.42 -18.07 -29.11
CA PHE A 29 18.57 -18.42 -30.26
C PHE A 29 19.34 -18.77 -31.54
N LEU A 30 20.51 -18.15 -31.77
CA LEU A 30 21.32 -18.38 -32.97
C LEU A 30 22.30 -19.56 -32.84
N VAL A 31 22.62 -20.00 -31.61
CA VAL A 31 23.54 -21.14 -31.37
C VAL A 31 22.80 -22.49 -31.37
N VAL A 32 21.48 -22.52 -31.24
CA VAL A 32 20.71 -23.78 -31.09
C VAL A 32 20.27 -24.39 -32.42
N ASP A 33 20.23 -23.65 -33.54
CA ASP A 33 19.80 -24.21 -34.84
C ASP A 33 20.88 -24.07 -35.93
N ASN A 34 21.77 -25.07 -36.01
CA ASN A 34 22.43 -25.38 -37.28
C ASN A 34 22.72 -26.89 -37.39
N PRO A 35 21.79 -27.63 -38.00
CA PRO A 35 22.21 -28.61 -38.98
C PRO A 35 21.37 -28.49 -40.25
N SER A 36 22.02 -28.64 -41.40
CA SER A 36 21.35 -28.99 -42.66
C SER A 36 22.00 -30.28 -43.18
N PRO A 37 21.38 -31.07 -44.10
CA PRO A 37 20.17 -30.78 -44.89
C PRO A 37 19.17 -31.96 -45.10
N LYS A 38 18.02 -31.61 -45.72
CA LYS A 38 17.05 -32.44 -46.48
C LYS A 38 15.97 -33.18 -45.68
N GLU A 39 14.72 -32.71 -45.80
CA GLU A 39 13.65 -33.39 -46.55
C GLU A 39 12.35 -32.57 -46.54
N ASN A 40 11.62 -32.66 -47.64
CA ASN A 40 10.36 -32.02 -47.93
C ASN A 40 9.22 -32.75 -47.19
N VAL A 41 8.55 -32.12 -46.21
CA VAL A 41 7.21 -32.55 -45.80
C VAL A 41 6.37 -31.31 -45.44
N VAL A 42 5.33 -31.11 -46.25
CA VAL A 42 4.15 -30.29 -45.92
C VAL A 42 3.62 -30.77 -44.57
N GLY A 43 3.79 -29.95 -43.53
CA GLY A 43 3.36 -30.26 -42.17
C GLY A 43 2.76 -29.01 -41.53
N THR A 44 1.45 -29.03 -41.40
CA THR A 44 0.59 -28.08 -40.71
C THR A 44 1.23 -27.61 -39.39
N ILE A 45 1.65 -26.35 -39.29
CA ILE A 45 1.98 -25.75 -37.99
C ILE A 45 0.65 -25.37 -37.32
N GLY A 46 0.01 -26.39 -36.74
CA GLY A 46 -0.96 -26.20 -35.67
C GLY A 46 -0.22 -25.59 -34.49
N GLY A 47 -0.27 -24.26 -34.37
CA GLY A 47 0.24 -23.49 -33.25
C GLY A 47 -0.78 -22.45 -32.82
N SER A 48 -2.06 -22.83 -32.76
CA SER A 48 -3.15 -21.98 -32.26
C SER A 48 -3.36 -22.08 -30.76
N GLU A 49 -2.52 -22.82 -30.03
CA GLU A 49 -2.60 -22.93 -28.58
C GLU A 49 -1.51 -22.05 -27.95
N ASN A 50 -1.92 -21.08 -27.13
CA ASN A 50 -1.14 -20.24 -26.20
C ASN A 50 -0.90 -18.76 -26.50
N ILE A 51 -1.52 -18.16 -27.52
CA ILE A 51 -1.56 -16.68 -27.63
C ILE A 51 -2.47 -16.09 -26.53
N SER A 52 -3.57 -16.78 -26.22
CA SER A 52 -4.52 -16.36 -25.18
C SER A 52 -3.99 -16.50 -23.76
N GLU A 53 -3.05 -17.43 -23.54
CA GLU A 53 -2.44 -17.68 -22.23
C GLU A 53 -1.32 -16.68 -21.94
N PHE A 54 -0.56 -16.27 -22.96
CA PHE A 54 0.43 -15.20 -22.86
C PHE A 54 -0.23 -13.82 -22.65
N GLU A 55 -1.31 -13.49 -23.36
CA GLU A 55 -2.04 -12.23 -23.20
C GLU A 55 -2.74 -12.14 -21.83
N LYS A 56 -3.19 -13.28 -21.27
CA LYS A 56 -3.71 -13.36 -19.90
C LYS A 56 -2.62 -13.11 -18.86
N ALA A 57 -1.43 -13.67 -19.05
CA ALA A 57 -0.31 -13.52 -18.13
C ALA A 57 0.19 -12.07 -18.06
N ASP A 58 0.22 -11.36 -19.20
CA ASP A 58 0.65 -9.96 -19.26
C ASP A 58 -0.38 -9.01 -18.60
N LYS A 59 -1.68 -9.20 -18.89
CA LYS A 59 -2.76 -8.49 -18.18
C LYS A 59 -2.78 -8.77 -16.68
N ALA A 60 -2.46 -10.00 -16.27
CA ALA A 60 -2.35 -10.36 -14.86
C ALA A 60 -1.14 -9.69 -14.18
N ALA A 61 0.01 -9.58 -14.87
CA ALA A 61 1.18 -8.88 -14.36
C ALA A 61 0.92 -7.38 -14.17
N GLU A 62 0.21 -6.75 -15.10
CA GLU A 62 -0.19 -5.34 -15.00
C GLU A 62 -1.22 -5.10 -13.86
N SER A 63 -2.20 -6.00 -13.73
CA SER A 63 -3.16 -6.00 -12.61
C SER A 63 -2.48 -6.21 -11.24
N LEU A 64 -1.47 -7.07 -11.17
CA LEU A 64 -0.69 -7.29 -9.95
C LEU A 64 0.16 -6.07 -9.59
N ALA A 65 0.82 -5.46 -10.58
CA ALA A 65 1.65 -4.27 -10.39
C ALA A 65 0.82 -3.06 -9.92
N SER A 66 -0.34 -2.83 -10.54
CA SER A 66 -1.29 -1.79 -10.12
C SER A 66 -1.83 -2.03 -8.71
N THR A 67 -2.24 -3.26 -8.38
CA THR A 67 -2.68 -3.62 -7.03
C THR A 67 -1.59 -3.41 -5.98
N LYS A 68 -0.35 -3.80 -6.30
CA LYS A 68 0.81 -3.63 -5.41
C LYS A 68 1.14 -2.16 -5.17
N LEU A 69 1.02 -1.32 -6.19
CA LEU A 69 1.22 0.12 -6.09
C LEU A 69 0.16 0.78 -5.21
N GLU A 70 -1.12 0.44 -5.41
CA GLU A 70 -2.23 0.94 -4.59
C GLU A 70 -2.07 0.53 -3.12
N LYS A 71 -1.72 -0.74 -2.84
CA LYS A 71 -1.44 -1.21 -1.48
C LYS A 71 -0.29 -0.43 -0.84
N SER A 72 0.80 -0.21 -1.58
CA SER A 72 1.95 0.60 -1.11
C SER A 72 1.55 2.04 -0.80
N LYS A 73 0.69 2.64 -1.64
CA LYS A 73 0.19 4.00 -1.42
C LYS A 73 -0.67 4.09 -0.17
N TYR A 74 -1.57 3.13 0.03
CA TYR A 74 -2.40 3.03 1.22
C TYR A 74 -1.55 2.88 2.49
N GLU A 75 -0.54 2.02 2.48
CA GLU A 75 0.37 1.82 3.61
C GLU A 75 1.15 3.10 3.96
N LYS A 76 1.61 3.86 2.95
CA LYS A 76 2.25 5.16 3.18
C LYS A 76 1.29 6.18 3.78
N ILE A 77 0.04 6.24 3.31
CA ILE A 77 -0.98 7.14 3.87
C ILE A 77 -1.26 6.75 5.32
N GLU A 78 -1.48 5.46 5.59
CA GLU A 78 -1.73 4.97 6.94
C GLU A 78 -0.56 5.31 7.89
N ASN A 79 0.69 5.07 7.47
CA ASN A 79 1.87 5.42 8.26
C ASN A 79 1.92 6.91 8.59
N ASN A 80 1.73 7.77 7.60
CA ASN A 80 1.76 9.21 7.79
C ASN A 80 0.67 9.69 8.76
N LEU A 81 -0.51 9.07 8.73
CA LEU A 81 -1.60 9.41 9.65
C LEU A 81 -1.33 8.88 11.07
N VAL A 82 -0.76 7.68 11.21
CA VAL A 82 -0.33 7.13 12.51
C VAL A 82 0.79 7.98 13.13
N GLU A 83 1.64 8.59 12.32
CA GLU A 83 2.59 9.59 12.79
C GLU A 83 1.88 10.92 13.13
N GLY A 84 0.98 11.37 12.25
CA GLY A 84 0.26 12.63 12.38
C GLY A 84 -0.60 12.75 13.64
N ILE A 85 -1.19 11.66 14.12
CA ILE A 85 -1.95 11.65 15.38
C ILE A 85 -1.08 11.96 16.62
N ASN A 86 0.24 11.78 16.52
CA ASN A 86 1.18 12.13 17.59
C ASN A 86 1.83 13.51 17.39
N SER A 87 1.36 14.29 16.42
CA SER A 87 1.88 15.64 16.15
C SER A 87 1.45 16.64 17.22
N ASP A 88 2.31 17.62 17.50
CA ASP A 88 1.97 18.80 18.31
C ASP A 88 0.99 19.76 17.60
N ASN A 89 0.84 19.62 16.27
CA ASN A 89 -0.17 20.38 15.53
C ASN A 89 -1.54 19.74 15.74
N ARG A 90 -2.36 20.40 16.57
CA ARG A 90 -3.72 19.95 16.90
C ARG A 90 -4.60 19.68 15.68
N GLY A 91 -4.50 20.49 14.63
CA GLY A 91 -5.28 20.30 13.40
C GLY A 91 -4.87 19.01 12.66
N LEU A 92 -3.57 18.77 12.56
CA LEU A 92 -3.04 17.53 11.96
C LEU A 92 -3.37 16.31 12.82
N GLN A 93 -3.25 16.42 14.14
CA GLN A 93 -3.55 15.36 15.08
C GLN A 93 -5.01 14.91 14.97
N ILE A 94 -5.97 15.86 15.04
CA ILE A 94 -7.41 15.57 14.95
C ILE A 94 -7.76 14.99 13.57
N SER A 95 -7.27 15.61 12.50
CA SER A 95 -7.55 15.15 11.13
C SER A 95 -7.01 13.73 10.91
N SER A 96 -5.82 13.44 11.44
CA SER A 96 -5.22 12.11 11.36
C SER A 96 -6.05 11.08 12.10
N ALA A 97 -6.47 11.37 13.33
CA ALA A 97 -7.36 10.50 14.10
C ALA A 97 -8.67 10.19 13.35
N TYR A 98 -9.28 11.21 12.74
CA TYR A 98 -10.50 11.05 11.95
C TYR A 98 -10.28 10.12 10.75
N PHE A 99 -9.27 10.40 9.91
CA PHE A 99 -9.02 9.60 8.71
C PHE A 99 -8.60 8.16 9.02
N LEU A 100 -7.88 7.91 10.12
CA LEU A 100 -7.57 6.55 10.57
C LEU A 100 -8.84 5.76 10.91
N GLY A 101 -9.86 6.43 11.46
CA GLY A 101 -11.19 5.86 11.68
C GLY A 101 -11.92 5.54 10.38
N GLU A 102 -11.94 6.46 9.42
CA GLU A 102 -12.52 6.23 8.07
C GLU A 102 -11.86 5.04 7.36
N MET A 103 -10.53 4.96 7.47
CA MET A 103 -9.73 3.87 6.91
C MET A 103 -9.91 2.54 7.63
N LYS A 104 -10.53 2.54 8.82
CA LYS A 104 -10.62 1.38 9.72
C LYS A 104 -9.23 0.78 10.03
N SER A 105 -8.24 1.66 10.20
CA SER A 105 -6.86 1.26 10.48
C SER A 105 -6.77 0.59 11.84
N HIS A 106 -6.43 -0.70 11.87
CA HIS A 106 -6.22 -1.42 13.12
C HIS A 106 -4.92 -0.98 13.82
N ARG A 107 -3.95 -0.47 13.05
CA ARG A 107 -2.68 0.06 13.59
C ARG A 107 -2.88 1.33 14.39
N ALA A 108 -3.98 2.06 14.17
CA ALA A 108 -4.34 3.27 14.88
C ALA A 108 -5.01 3.03 16.24
N ILE A 109 -5.38 1.80 16.60
CA ILE A 109 -6.14 1.53 17.84
C ILE A 109 -5.41 2.06 19.07
N ASN A 110 -4.13 1.73 19.24
CA ASN A 110 -3.37 2.19 20.40
C ASN A 110 -3.21 3.71 20.47
N PRO A 111 -2.82 4.41 19.38
CA PRO A 111 -2.81 5.87 19.35
C PRO A 111 -4.18 6.50 19.67
N LEU A 112 -5.26 5.96 19.11
CA LEU A 112 -6.62 6.46 19.34
C LEU A 112 -7.07 6.25 20.79
N LEU A 113 -6.76 5.10 21.39
CA LEU A 113 -7.04 4.85 22.80
C LEU A 113 -6.29 5.82 23.71
N LYS A 114 -5.03 6.13 23.38
CA LYS A 114 -4.26 7.14 24.10
C LYS A 114 -4.92 8.52 23.98
N MET A 115 -5.32 8.93 22.78
CA MET A 115 -6.03 10.19 22.56
C MET A 115 -7.38 10.24 23.31
N LEU A 116 -8.11 9.14 23.36
CA LEU A 116 -9.36 9.05 24.11
C LEU A 116 -9.15 9.25 25.62
N LYS A 117 -8.05 8.72 26.16
CA LYS A 117 -7.73 8.74 27.58
C LYS A 117 -7.09 10.06 28.02
N ASP A 118 -6.08 10.49 27.28
CA ASP A 118 -5.16 11.58 27.64
C ASP A 118 -5.43 12.87 26.84
N GLY A 119 -6.47 12.87 25.98
CA GLY A 119 -6.86 14.03 25.17
C GLY A 119 -7.20 15.23 26.05
N THR A 120 -6.49 16.33 25.83
CA THR A 120 -6.63 17.57 26.59
C THR A 120 -7.97 18.22 26.30
N THR A 121 -8.42 18.12 25.04
CA THR A 121 -9.63 18.78 24.59
C THR A 121 -10.78 17.80 24.38
N GLU A 122 -12.01 18.29 24.52
CA GLU A 122 -13.20 17.48 24.26
C GLU A 122 -13.22 16.98 22.81
N GLU A 123 -12.77 17.81 21.86
CA GLU A 123 -12.71 17.47 20.45
C GLU A 123 -11.78 16.26 20.19
N GLU A 124 -10.60 16.22 20.82
CA GLU A 124 -9.69 15.08 20.72
C GLU A 124 -10.35 13.79 21.20
N ARG A 125 -11.00 13.82 22.37
CA ARG A 125 -11.65 12.64 22.95
C ARG A 125 -12.85 12.18 22.13
N ILE A 126 -13.67 13.11 21.64
CA ILE A 126 -14.83 12.79 20.78
C ILE A 126 -14.39 12.16 19.47
N ILE A 127 -13.38 12.73 18.80
CA ILE A 127 -12.90 12.19 17.53
C ILE A 127 -12.23 10.83 17.73
N ALA A 128 -11.47 10.64 18.79
CA ALA A 128 -10.92 9.34 19.13
C ALA A 128 -12.01 8.29 19.35
N ALA A 129 -13.06 8.63 20.11
CA ALA A 129 -14.19 7.74 20.34
C ALA A 129 -14.93 7.38 19.05
N LEU A 130 -15.22 8.38 18.21
CA LEU A 130 -15.86 8.19 16.91
C LEU A 130 -15.02 7.26 16.02
N SER A 131 -13.71 7.49 15.91
CA SER A 131 -12.81 6.68 15.09
C SER A 131 -12.70 5.25 15.60
N LEU A 132 -12.57 5.02 16.92
CA LEU A 132 -12.59 3.69 17.51
C LEU A 132 -13.91 2.96 17.23
N SER A 133 -15.03 3.68 17.25
CA SER A 133 -16.36 3.14 16.96
C SER A 133 -16.56 2.82 15.48
N LYS A 134 -15.84 3.49 14.57
CA LYS A 134 -15.80 3.14 13.14
C LYS A 134 -14.93 1.91 12.88
N ILE A 135 -13.83 1.75 13.61
CA ILE A 135 -12.95 0.57 13.52
C ILE A 135 -13.64 -0.68 14.11
N LYS A 136 -14.44 -0.52 15.19
CA LYS A 136 -15.27 -1.57 15.82
C LYS A 136 -14.49 -2.73 16.43
N THR A 137 -13.37 -2.46 17.09
CA THR A 137 -12.70 -3.47 17.92
C THR A 137 -13.34 -3.56 19.31
N GLU A 138 -13.33 -4.76 19.90
CA GLU A 138 -13.87 -4.97 21.25
C GLU A 138 -13.21 -4.03 22.27
N GLN A 139 -11.89 -3.91 22.24
CA GLN A 139 -11.13 -3.00 23.10
C GLN A 139 -11.51 -1.53 22.87
N GLY A 140 -11.70 -1.11 21.61
CA GLY A 140 -12.10 0.26 21.28
C GLY A 140 -13.49 0.58 21.80
N LEU A 141 -14.47 -0.30 21.54
CA LEU A 141 -15.84 -0.13 22.01
C LEU A 141 -15.93 -0.17 23.53
N PHE A 142 -15.17 -1.04 24.19
CA PHE A 142 -15.09 -1.07 25.64
C PHE A 142 -14.55 0.26 26.18
N ALA A 143 -13.45 0.77 25.63
CA ALA A 143 -12.86 2.04 26.05
C ALA A 143 -13.83 3.22 25.85
N VAL A 144 -14.56 3.25 24.74
CA VAL A 144 -15.59 4.28 24.48
C VAL A 144 -16.72 4.19 25.52
N LYS A 145 -17.22 3.00 25.83
CA LYS A 145 -18.23 2.79 26.88
C LYS A 145 -17.75 3.23 28.25
N GLN A 146 -16.48 2.98 28.58
CA GLN A 146 -15.90 3.50 29.82
C GLN A 146 -15.83 5.03 29.80
N ARG A 147 -15.44 5.61 28.66
CA ARG A 147 -15.36 7.07 28.53
C ARG A 147 -16.72 7.75 28.71
N ILE A 148 -17.79 7.22 28.12
CA ILE A 148 -19.15 7.76 28.32
C ILE A 148 -19.54 7.81 29.80
N LYS A 149 -19.12 6.82 30.61
CA LYS A 149 -19.52 6.74 32.02
C LYS A 149 -18.70 7.64 32.95
N PHE A 150 -17.45 7.91 32.58
CA PHE A 150 -16.46 8.48 33.50
C PHE A 150 -15.77 9.74 32.94
N ASP A 151 -16.23 10.30 31.81
CA ASP A 151 -15.75 11.61 31.35
C ASP A 151 -16.32 12.73 32.21
N ASP A 152 -15.51 13.73 32.54
CA ASP A 152 -15.97 14.90 33.29
C ASP A 152 -16.83 15.84 32.41
N SER A 153 -16.67 15.76 31.09
CA SER A 153 -17.45 16.55 30.13
C SER A 153 -18.71 15.82 29.69
N GLU A 154 -19.86 16.36 30.06
CA GLU A 154 -21.16 15.89 29.55
C GLU A 154 -21.23 15.90 28.02
N ARG A 155 -20.54 16.85 27.36
CA ARG A 155 -20.53 16.93 25.89
C ARG A 155 -19.85 15.70 25.30
N VAL A 156 -18.73 15.27 25.88
CA VAL A 156 -18.04 14.05 25.46
C VAL A 156 -18.91 12.83 25.75
N GLN A 157 -19.54 12.75 26.94
CA GLN A 157 -20.42 11.63 27.27
C GLN A 157 -21.53 11.46 26.22
N ARG A 158 -22.28 12.53 25.92
CA ARG A 158 -23.40 12.51 24.95
C ARG A 158 -22.96 12.18 23.53
N LEU A 159 -21.86 12.75 23.05
CA LEU A 159 -21.43 12.58 21.65
C LEU A 159 -20.70 11.26 21.39
N CYS A 160 -20.25 10.58 22.43
CA CYS A 160 -19.60 9.28 22.32
C CYS A 160 -20.58 8.10 22.48
N GLU A 161 -21.88 8.36 22.67
CA GLU A 161 -22.91 7.32 22.75
C GLU A 161 -22.95 6.47 21.46
N ILE A 162 -22.83 5.15 21.61
CA ILE A 162 -22.69 4.15 20.53
C ILE A 162 -23.55 2.92 20.76
#